data_AF-A0A7C6SKL9-F1
#
_entry.id   AF-A0A7C6SKL9-F1
#
_cell.length_a   1.000
_cell.length_b   1.000
_cell.length_c   1.000
_cell.angle_alpha   90.00
_cell.angle_beta   90.00
_cell.angle_gamma   90.00
#
_symmetry.space_group_name_H-M   'P 1'
#
loop_
_entity.id
_entity.type
_entity.pdbx_description
1 polymer ?
#
loop_
_entity_poly.entity_id
_entity_poly.type
_entity_poly.pdbx_seq_one_letter_code
_entity_poly.pdbx_strand_id
1 'polypeptide(L)'
;MKSNRISLGVILPLISTAFMVFLEIIRTGYGVSMIKLGVLTLILTIAASYYVRLFEEDIIKSKFTILILAICYIVSLSLLFLVENPEIEVFWMLGGLLVSMIIDRKLGFFLQFNLVFIYAVGFTVRIETLLHLLLISCLMCALAKYLMDKTTFAYGTIIVLSTNITLAFVLNNFIFEYQAGYDYLESLISILLVIIASFLLASLYNFFISKNKEREADLISDVSDILAIDQELTTEDSSKKEDNLFGTSYDILMDSNNELLDQLKEHSRELYDHAQKVGDISSRAAKVISADETLAYTGGLYHEIGKIREGNYIEQGLIIADEYQFPEKLKTIVKQHNIKYDKPTSVEAAIVMLTDHALATINYIENQGENKYPIDKIIANIFQMRMEKGTFDESGLSIKDFKVLREFYVEEFHKRGIKV
;
A
#
# COMPACT_ATOMS: atom_id res chain seq x y z
N MET A 1 19.24 12.62 -15.40
CA MET A 1 18.56 13.77 -16.04
C MET A 1 17.35 14.19 -15.20
N LYS A 2 16.98 15.48 -15.17
CA LYS A 2 15.70 15.91 -14.58
C LYS A 2 14.56 15.47 -15.50
N SER A 3 13.79 14.45 -15.10
CA SER A 3 12.60 14.03 -15.83
C SER A 3 11.49 15.08 -15.69
N ASN A 4 10.76 15.37 -16.77
CA ASN A 4 9.57 16.23 -16.78
C ASN A 4 8.39 15.55 -16.07
N ARG A 5 8.50 15.34 -14.76
CA ARG A 5 7.33 15.21 -13.89
C ARG A 5 6.66 16.58 -13.81
N ILE A 6 5.78 16.86 -14.77
CA ILE A 6 4.86 18.00 -14.68
C ILE A 6 4.05 17.79 -13.40
N SER A 7 4.35 18.56 -12.34
CA SER A 7 3.91 18.20 -10.99
C SER A 7 2.41 18.42 -10.83
N LEU A 8 1.73 17.47 -10.18
CA LEU A 8 0.30 17.56 -9.90
C LEU A 8 -0.11 18.93 -9.36
N GLY A 9 0.63 19.47 -8.39
CA GLY A 9 0.39 20.79 -7.79
C GLY A 9 0.73 22.02 -8.63
N VAL A 10 0.96 21.84 -9.94
CA VAL A 10 0.90 22.92 -10.93
C VAL A 10 -0.23 22.64 -11.94
N ILE A 11 -0.40 21.38 -12.38
CA ILE A 11 -1.47 21.02 -13.33
C ILE A 11 -2.86 21.20 -12.71
N LEU A 12 -3.14 20.53 -11.59
CA LEU A 12 -4.49 20.45 -11.04
C LEU A 12 -5.05 21.82 -10.64
N PRO A 13 -4.29 22.74 -10.00
CA PRO A 13 -4.78 24.09 -9.74
C PRO A 13 -5.06 24.90 -11.00
N LEU A 14 -4.26 24.77 -12.06
CA LEU A 14 -4.48 25.51 -13.31
C LEU A 14 -5.71 24.96 -14.07
N ILE A 15 -5.88 23.64 -14.13
CA ILE A 15 -7.04 23.01 -14.78
C ILE A 15 -8.32 23.30 -13.98
N SER A 16 -8.33 23.12 -12.65
CA SER A 16 -9.51 23.42 -11.84
C SER A 16 -9.92 24.89 -11.91
N THR A 17 -8.94 25.81 -11.95
CA THR A 17 -9.19 27.26 -12.12
C THR A 17 -9.78 27.57 -13.48
N ALA A 18 -9.18 27.09 -14.57
CA ALA A 18 -9.69 27.33 -15.92
C ALA A 18 -11.09 26.74 -16.12
N PHE A 19 -11.34 25.55 -15.56
CA PHE A 19 -12.63 24.87 -15.61
C PHE A 19 -13.69 25.58 -14.75
N MET A 20 -13.34 26.05 -13.55
CA MET A 20 -14.22 26.89 -12.72
C MET A 20 -14.61 28.20 -13.42
N VAL A 21 -13.66 28.89 -14.04
CA VAL A 21 -13.94 30.11 -14.80
C VAL A 21 -14.88 29.81 -15.99
N PHE A 22 -14.69 28.68 -16.68
CA PHE A 22 -15.57 28.24 -17.76
C PHE A 22 -17.01 27.93 -17.28
N LEU A 23 -17.17 27.18 -16.18
CA LEU A 23 -18.48 26.90 -15.57
C LEU A 23 -19.21 28.20 -15.16
N GLU A 24 -18.50 29.15 -14.54
CA GLU A 24 -19.10 30.41 -14.11
C GLU A 24 -19.49 31.33 -15.28
N ILE A 25 -18.73 31.30 -16.38
CA ILE A 25 -19.10 31.99 -17.64
C ILE A 25 -20.35 31.36 -18.26
N ILE A 26 -20.55 30.05 -18.18
CA ILE A 26 -21.79 29.39 -18.61
C ILE A 26 -22.97 29.81 -17.71
N ARG A 27 -22.78 29.83 -16.39
CA ARG A 27 -23.83 30.12 -15.41
C ARG A 27 -24.26 31.59 -15.37
N THR A 28 -23.31 32.51 -15.48
CA THR A 28 -23.52 33.95 -15.19
C THR A 28 -23.05 34.91 -16.29
N GLY A 29 -22.41 34.40 -17.34
CA GLY A 29 -21.73 35.21 -18.33
C GLY A 29 -20.40 35.80 -17.82
N TYR A 30 -19.92 36.85 -18.48
CA TYR A 30 -18.68 37.52 -18.10
C TYR A 30 -18.93 38.50 -16.93
N GLY A 31 -18.33 38.24 -15.78
CA GLY A 31 -18.54 39.06 -14.58
C GLY A 31 -17.46 38.91 -13.51
N VAL A 32 -17.56 39.71 -12.44
CA VAL A 32 -16.59 39.72 -11.34
C VAL A 32 -16.59 38.39 -10.56
N SER A 33 -17.69 37.63 -10.59
CA SER A 33 -17.79 36.31 -9.96
C SER A 33 -16.83 35.28 -10.56
N MET A 34 -16.61 35.30 -11.89
CA MET A 34 -15.64 34.40 -12.55
C MET A 34 -14.21 34.64 -12.01
N ILE A 35 -13.86 35.90 -11.72
CA ILE A 35 -12.55 36.26 -11.16
C ILE A 35 -12.46 35.81 -9.69
N LYS A 36 -13.51 36.06 -8.90
CA LYS A 36 -13.59 35.62 -7.49
C LYS A 36 -13.43 34.09 -7.37
N LEU A 37 -14.21 33.32 -8.13
CA LEU A 37 -14.20 31.86 -8.08
C LEU A 37 -12.93 31.27 -8.70
N GLY A 38 -12.41 31.86 -9.79
CA GLY A 38 -11.12 31.47 -10.35
C GLY A 38 -9.97 31.63 -9.35
N VAL A 39 -9.85 32.80 -8.71
CA VAL A 39 -8.81 33.06 -7.70
C VAL A 39 -8.98 32.18 -6.46
N LEU A 40 -10.22 31.97 -5.99
CA LEU A 40 -10.52 31.12 -4.85
C LEU A 40 -10.14 29.65 -5.12
N THR A 41 -10.61 29.09 -6.24
CA THR A 41 -10.28 27.72 -6.66
C THR A 41 -8.78 27.53 -6.88
N LEU A 42 -8.07 28.53 -7.43
CA LEU A 42 -6.62 28.50 -7.56
C LEU A 42 -5.92 28.35 -6.21
N ILE A 43 -6.23 29.23 -5.24
CA ILE A 43 -5.62 29.24 -3.91
C ILE A 43 -5.92 27.93 -3.16
N LEU A 44 -7.19 27.51 -3.14
CA LEU A 44 -7.63 26.30 -2.45
C LEU A 44 -7.05 25.02 -3.07
N THR A 45 -6.94 24.95 -4.41
CA THR A 45 -6.33 23.79 -5.09
C THR A 45 -4.81 23.77 -4.95
N ILE A 46 -4.14 24.93 -4.93
CA ILE A 46 -2.71 25.03 -4.59
C ILE A 46 -2.47 24.50 -3.17
N ALA A 47 -3.28 24.92 -2.19
CA ALA A 47 -3.17 24.45 -0.81
C ALA A 47 -3.35 22.93 -0.69
N ALA A 48 -4.40 22.37 -1.33
CA ALA A 48 -4.62 20.92 -1.38
C ALA A 48 -3.44 20.18 -2.02
N SER A 49 -2.93 20.69 -3.14
CA SER A 49 -1.83 20.06 -3.87
C SER A 49 -0.49 20.15 -3.13
N TYR A 50 -0.31 21.21 -2.33
CA TYR A 50 0.87 21.39 -1.49
C TYR A 50 0.81 20.50 -0.23
N TYR A 51 -0.38 20.30 0.35
CA TYR A 51 -0.60 19.30 1.40
C TYR A 51 -0.15 17.90 0.94
N VAL A 52 -0.67 17.44 -0.22
CA VAL A 52 -0.30 16.13 -0.79
C VAL A 52 1.21 16.04 -1.05
N ARG A 53 1.85 17.15 -1.43
CA ARG A 53 3.30 17.19 -1.68
C ARG A 53 4.17 17.18 -0.41
N LEU A 54 3.67 17.70 0.72
CA LEU A 54 4.44 17.73 1.97
C LEU A 54 4.23 16.50 2.85
N PHE A 55 3.01 15.94 2.86
CA PHE A 55 2.61 14.97 3.87
C PHE A 55 2.27 13.58 3.32
N GLU A 56 2.02 13.45 2.01
CA GLU A 56 1.49 12.23 1.40
C GLU A 56 2.24 11.87 0.10
N GLU A 57 3.59 11.86 0.13
CA GLU A 57 4.43 11.64 -1.07
C GLU A 57 4.08 10.37 -1.86
N ASP A 58 3.58 9.32 -1.21
CA ASP A 58 3.17 8.07 -1.84
C ASP A 58 1.97 8.23 -2.79
N ILE A 59 1.05 9.15 -2.50
CA ILE A 59 -0.03 9.52 -3.43
C ILE A 59 0.56 10.06 -4.74
N ILE A 60 1.68 10.78 -4.69
CA ILE A 60 2.36 11.36 -5.86
C ILE A 60 3.15 10.29 -6.67
N LYS A 61 3.40 9.11 -6.10
CA LYS A 61 4.07 8.00 -6.82
C LYS A 61 3.10 7.28 -7.76
N SER A 62 1.83 7.16 -7.41
CA SER A 62 0.80 6.47 -8.20
C SER A 62 0.09 7.40 -9.20
N LYS A 63 0.41 7.28 -10.49
CA LYS A 63 -0.31 7.99 -11.58
C LYS A 63 -1.82 7.72 -11.58
N PHE A 64 -2.24 6.52 -11.17
CA PHE A 64 -3.65 6.12 -11.14
C PHE A 64 -4.41 6.82 -10.00
N THR A 65 -3.82 6.85 -8.81
CA THR A 65 -4.36 7.56 -7.64
C THR A 65 -4.45 9.07 -7.91
N ILE A 66 -3.44 9.65 -8.58
CA ILE A 66 -3.47 11.04 -9.06
C ILE A 66 -4.64 11.29 -10.03
N LEU A 67 -4.87 10.38 -10.99
CA LEU A 67 -5.94 10.51 -11.97
C LEU A 67 -7.32 10.44 -11.30
N ILE A 68 -7.52 9.51 -10.36
CA ILE A 68 -8.75 9.40 -9.58
C ILE A 68 -8.99 10.67 -8.76
N LEU A 69 -7.97 11.17 -8.05
CA LEU A 69 -8.06 12.41 -7.28
C LEU A 69 -8.49 13.61 -8.14
N ALA A 70 -7.90 13.74 -9.34
CA ALA A 70 -8.24 14.79 -10.29
C ALA A 70 -9.67 14.63 -10.85
N ILE A 71 -10.08 13.42 -11.22
CA ILE A 71 -11.45 13.13 -11.70
C ILE A 71 -12.47 13.43 -10.59
N CYS A 72 -12.27 12.93 -9.37
CA CYS A 72 -13.15 13.18 -8.23
C CYS A 72 -13.33 14.69 -7.99
N TYR A 73 -12.24 15.47 -7.98
CA TYR A 73 -12.33 16.92 -7.73
C TYR A 73 -12.99 17.69 -8.89
N ILE A 74 -12.66 17.38 -10.15
CA ILE A 74 -13.26 18.05 -11.32
C ILE A 74 -14.74 17.67 -11.49
N VAL A 75 -15.12 16.42 -11.26
CA VAL A 75 -16.53 15.99 -11.30
C VAL A 75 -17.33 16.63 -10.16
N SER A 76 -16.78 16.71 -8.95
CA SER A 76 -17.38 17.48 -7.86
C SER A 76 -17.59 18.95 -8.21
N LEU A 77 -16.61 19.61 -8.85
CA LEU A 77 -16.76 20.98 -9.33
C LEU A 77 -17.85 21.10 -10.42
N SER A 78 -17.94 20.15 -11.37
CA SER A 78 -19.03 20.14 -12.36
C SER A 78 -20.40 20.05 -11.71
N LEU A 79 -20.58 19.09 -10.79
CA LEU A 79 -21.87 18.82 -10.15
C LEU A 79 -22.35 20.01 -9.32
N LEU A 80 -21.44 20.77 -8.68
CA LEU A 80 -21.79 21.93 -7.85
C LEU A 80 -22.50 23.06 -8.62
N PHE A 81 -22.30 23.13 -9.94
CA PHE A 81 -22.89 24.15 -10.82
C PHE A 81 -23.85 23.57 -11.87
N LEU A 82 -24.18 22.27 -11.78
CA LEU A 82 -25.13 21.57 -12.67
C LEU A 82 -26.50 21.32 -12.01
N VAL A 83 -26.54 21.26 -10.67
CA VAL A 83 -27.74 21.10 -9.85
C VAL A 83 -28.50 22.42 -9.70
N GLU A 84 -29.82 22.39 -9.49
CA GLU A 84 -30.63 23.59 -9.30
C GLU A 84 -30.49 24.13 -7.86
N ASN A 85 -30.49 23.23 -6.86
CA ASN A 85 -30.48 23.57 -5.44
C ASN A 85 -29.27 22.94 -4.71
N PRO A 86 -28.04 23.46 -4.89
CA PRO A 86 -26.82 22.84 -4.33
C PRO A 86 -26.72 22.76 -2.79
N GLU A 87 -27.63 23.37 -2.01
CA GLU A 87 -27.77 23.11 -0.56
C GLU A 87 -28.58 21.85 -0.21
N ILE A 88 -29.33 21.31 -1.17
CA ILE A 88 -30.16 20.10 -1.05
C ILE A 88 -29.56 18.98 -1.92
N GLU A 89 -29.29 19.28 -3.19
CA GLU A 89 -28.70 18.39 -4.19
C GLU A 89 -27.17 18.27 -4.03
N VAL A 90 -26.74 17.70 -2.90
CA VAL A 90 -25.32 17.59 -2.53
C VAL A 90 -24.51 16.55 -3.31
N PHE A 91 -24.90 16.22 -4.55
CA PHE A 91 -24.20 15.26 -5.41
C PHE A 91 -22.73 15.62 -5.64
N TRP A 92 -22.39 16.91 -5.58
CA TRP A 92 -21.03 17.42 -5.62
C TRP A 92 -20.14 16.94 -4.47
N MET A 93 -20.70 16.45 -3.36
CA MET A 93 -19.95 15.85 -2.25
C MET A 93 -19.42 14.42 -2.54
N LEU A 94 -19.84 13.79 -3.65
CA LEU A 94 -19.43 12.43 -4.04
C LEU A 94 -17.91 12.27 -4.15
N GLY A 95 -17.21 13.21 -4.81
CA GLY A 95 -15.77 13.12 -5.01
C GLY A 95 -14.96 13.18 -3.72
N GLY A 96 -15.34 14.06 -2.78
CA GLY A 96 -14.66 14.18 -1.48
C GLY A 96 -14.88 12.98 -0.55
N LEU A 97 -16.07 12.36 -0.59
CA LEU A 97 -16.32 11.10 0.14
C LEU A 97 -15.53 9.94 -0.48
N LEU A 98 -15.52 9.80 -1.81
CA LEU A 98 -14.74 8.76 -2.50
C LEU A 98 -13.24 8.86 -2.18
N VAL A 99 -12.66 10.05 -2.26
CA VAL A 99 -11.24 10.27 -1.89
C VAL A 99 -11.00 9.90 -0.42
N SER A 100 -11.97 10.16 0.47
CA SER A 100 -11.89 9.75 1.89
C SER A 100 -11.98 8.24 2.12
N MET A 101 -12.63 7.50 1.21
CA MET A 101 -12.74 6.04 1.25
C MET A 101 -11.50 5.35 0.69
N ILE A 102 -11.01 5.79 -0.47
CA ILE A 102 -10.09 5.00 -1.31
C ILE A 102 -8.67 5.59 -1.47
N ILE A 103 -8.43 6.82 -0.99
CA ILE A 103 -7.12 7.49 -1.06
C ILE A 103 -6.64 7.90 0.35
N ASP A 104 -7.18 8.99 0.89
CA ASP A 104 -6.93 9.44 2.27
C ASP A 104 -8.10 10.30 2.78
N ARG A 105 -8.42 10.10 4.06
CA ARG A 105 -9.49 10.77 4.79
C ARG A 105 -9.23 12.25 5.03
N LYS A 106 -7.99 12.67 5.28
CA LYS A 106 -7.68 14.10 5.52
C LYS A 106 -7.76 14.86 4.19
N LEU A 107 -7.24 14.27 3.12
CA LEU A 107 -7.28 14.81 1.76
C LEU A 107 -8.72 14.94 1.26
N GLY A 108 -9.55 13.91 1.44
CA GLY A 108 -10.96 13.95 1.07
C GLY A 108 -11.74 15.01 1.86
N PHE A 109 -11.50 15.13 3.17
CA PHE A 109 -12.02 16.24 3.99
C PHE A 109 -11.56 17.62 3.49
N PHE A 110 -10.28 17.78 3.12
CA PHE A 110 -9.75 19.03 2.57
C PHE A 110 -10.40 19.40 1.22
N LEU A 111 -10.69 18.42 0.37
CA LEU A 111 -11.45 18.66 -0.87
C LEU A 111 -12.90 19.06 -0.60
N GLN A 112 -13.59 18.45 0.37
CA GLN A 112 -14.93 18.90 0.77
C GLN A 112 -14.91 20.33 1.29
N PHE A 113 -13.98 20.65 2.19
CA PHE A 113 -13.80 21.99 2.73
C PHE A 113 -13.60 23.03 1.61
N ASN A 114 -12.76 22.71 0.62
CA ASN A 114 -12.58 23.56 -0.56
C ASN A 114 -13.88 23.76 -1.35
N LEU A 115 -14.66 22.69 -1.59
CA LEU A 115 -15.93 22.77 -2.34
C LEU A 115 -16.99 23.58 -1.58
N VAL A 116 -17.10 23.39 -0.26
CA VAL A 116 -17.98 24.17 0.63
C VAL A 116 -17.64 25.66 0.59
N PHE A 117 -16.36 26.03 0.54
CA PHE A 117 -15.93 27.43 0.39
C PHE A 117 -16.22 28.00 -1.01
N ILE A 118 -16.05 27.20 -2.08
CA ILE A 118 -16.40 27.60 -3.45
C ILE A 118 -17.91 27.83 -3.58
N TYR A 119 -18.73 26.95 -2.99
CA TYR A 119 -20.17 27.11 -2.87
C TYR A 119 -20.53 28.42 -2.12
N ALA A 120 -19.96 28.65 -0.94
CA ALA A 120 -20.22 29.82 -0.10
C ALA A 120 -19.89 31.18 -0.76
N VAL A 121 -19.04 31.20 -1.79
CA VAL A 121 -18.64 32.42 -2.52
C VAL A 121 -19.31 32.51 -3.90
N GLY A 122 -19.71 31.38 -4.49
CA GLY A 122 -20.38 31.33 -5.80
C GLY A 122 -21.90 31.50 -5.74
N PHE A 123 -22.49 31.26 -4.57
CA PHE A 123 -23.92 31.37 -4.31
C PHE A 123 -24.15 32.32 -3.12
N THR A 124 -25.36 32.86 -2.98
CA THR A 124 -25.74 33.72 -1.85
C THR A 124 -26.23 32.87 -0.69
N VAL A 125 -25.28 32.30 0.06
CA VAL A 125 -25.52 31.24 1.06
C VAL A 125 -25.82 31.82 2.46
N ARG A 126 -26.74 31.19 3.20
CA ARG A 126 -27.01 31.46 4.63
C ARG A 126 -25.91 30.85 5.51
N ILE A 127 -25.57 31.46 6.65
CA ILE A 127 -24.52 30.92 7.53
C ILE A 127 -24.93 29.56 8.13
N GLU A 128 -26.22 29.35 8.31
CA GLU A 128 -26.85 28.10 8.72
C GLU A 128 -26.58 27.00 7.67
N THR A 129 -26.89 27.24 6.39
CA THR A 129 -26.57 26.31 5.29
C THR A 129 -25.08 25.97 5.24
N LEU A 130 -24.20 26.96 5.43
CA LEU A 130 -22.75 26.75 5.44
C LEU A 130 -22.30 25.82 6.58
N LEU A 131 -22.85 26.01 7.78
CA LEU A 131 -22.60 25.14 8.93
C LEU A 131 -23.15 23.72 8.72
N HIS A 132 -24.32 23.59 8.09
CA HIS A 132 -24.92 22.30 7.72
C HIS A 132 -23.96 21.47 6.86
N LEU A 133 -23.54 22.04 5.72
CA LEU A 133 -22.71 21.35 4.73
C LEU A 133 -21.32 21.02 5.27
N LEU A 134 -20.74 21.90 6.10
CA LEU A 134 -19.46 21.64 6.77
C LEU A 134 -19.54 20.49 7.78
N LEU A 135 -20.61 20.41 8.57
CA LEU A 135 -20.79 19.34 9.56
C LEU A 135 -21.10 17.99 8.89
N ILE A 136 -21.96 17.96 7.87
CA ILE A 136 -22.29 16.73 7.14
C ILE A 136 -21.10 16.22 6.32
N SER A 137 -20.36 17.10 5.63
CA SER A 137 -19.12 16.69 4.94
C SER A 137 -18.06 16.18 5.92
N CYS A 138 -17.89 16.81 7.08
CA CYS A 138 -17.00 16.33 8.13
C CYS A 138 -17.41 14.94 8.63
N LEU A 139 -18.70 14.71 8.89
CA LEU A 139 -19.21 13.42 9.37
C LEU A 139 -19.04 12.31 8.34
N MET A 140 -19.38 12.57 7.07
CA MET A 140 -19.21 11.61 5.97
C MET A 140 -17.74 11.23 5.77
N CYS A 141 -16.82 12.19 5.83
CA CYS A 141 -15.38 11.89 5.74
C CYS A 141 -14.88 11.15 6.99
N ALA A 142 -15.32 11.53 8.20
CA ALA A 142 -14.96 10.84 9.44
C ALA A 142 -15.37 9.36 9.43
N LEU A 143 -16.58 9.07 8.92
CA LEU A 143 -17.15 7.73 8.81
C LEU A 143 -16.75 6.97 7.52
N ALA A 144 -15.93 7.52 6.64
CA ALA A 144 -15.65 6.96 5.32
C ALA A 144 -15.23 5.47 5.33
N LYS A 145 -14.47 5.01 6.34
CA LYS A 145 -14.14 3.58 6.49
C LYS A 145 -15.37 2.71 6.78
N TYR A 146 -16.26 3.16 7.68
CA TYR A 146 -17.52 2.47 8.00
C TYR A 146 -18.51 2.50 6.84
N LEU A 147 -18.45 3.55 6.01
CA LEU A 147 -19.25 3.68 4.78
C LEU A 147 -18.66 2.90 3.59
N MET A 148 -17.45 2.33 3.71
CA MET A 148 -16.85 1.46 2.69
C MET A 148 -17.00 -0.03 3.02
N ASP A 149 -17.04 -0.40 4.29
CA ASP A 149 -17.18 -1.79 4.72
C ASP A 149 -18.63 -2.29 4.68
N LYS A 150 -18.84 -3.52 4.16
CA LYS A 150 -20.15 -4.15 3.97
C LYS A 150 -20.91 -4.41 5.28
N THR A 151 -20.21 -4.68 6.39
CA THR A 151 -20.85 -5.01 7.68
C THR A 151 -21.30 -3.76 8.42
N THR A 152 -20.57 -2.65 8.25
CA THR A 152 -20.83 -1.38 8.95
C THR A 152 -21.54 -0.31 8.13
N PHE A 153 -21.65 -0.49 6.80
CA PHE A 153 -22.30 0.45 5.87
C PHE A 153 -23.68 0.94 6.34
N ALA A 154 -24.55 0.02 6.79
CA ALA A 154 -25.89 0.38 7.25
C ALA A 154 -25.86 1.30 8.49
N TYR A 155 -25.02 0.99 9.48
CA TYR A 155 -24.86 1.81 10.68
C TYR A 155 -24.27 3.18 10.37
N GLY A 156 -23.23 3.25 9.53
CA GLY A 156 -22.65 4.51 9.08
C GLY A 156 -23.68 5.38 8.34
N THR A 157 -24.48 4.78 7.46
CA THR A 157 -25.54 5.46 6.70
C THR A 157 -26.62 6.01 7.63
N ILE A 158 -27.09 5.22 8.60
CA ILE A 158 -28.07 5.66 9.60
C ILE A 158 -27.55 6.86 10.41
N ILE A 159 -26.26 6.86 10.81
CA ILE A 159 -25.66 7.97 11.55
C ILE A 159 -25.62 9.25 10.71
N VAL A 160 -25.22 9.19 9.43
CA VAL A 160 -25.21 10.38 8.55
C VAL A 160 -26.64 10.90 8.30
N LEU A 161 -27.58 10.02 7.95
CA LEU A 161 -28.95 10.43 7.61
C LEU A 161 -29.72 10.99 8.82
N SER A 162 -29.60 10.37 10.00
CA SER A 162 -30.20 10.90 11.22
C SER A 162 -29.61 12.25 11.60
N THR A 163 -28.27 12.40 11.51
CA THR A 163 -27.62 13.70 11.74
C THR A 163 -28.08 14.75 10.74
N ASN A 164 -28.30 14.40 9.46
CA ASN A 164 -28.82 15.32 8.46
C ASN A 164 -30.21 15.85 8.82
N ILE A 165 -31.15 14.97 9.20
CA ILE A 165 -32.50 15.38 9.61
C ILE A 165 -32.44 16.27 10.85
N THR A 166 -31.68 15.86 11.89
CA THR A 166 -31.52 16.64 13.12
C THR A 166 -30.93 18.03 12.83
N LEU A 167 -29.90 18.10 12.00
CA LEU A 167 -29.20 19.34 11.70
C LEU A 167 -30.04 20.28 10.82
N ALA A 168 -30.71 19.74 9.78
CA ALA A 168 -31.68 20.48 8.97
C ALA A 168 -32.77 21.11 9.84
N PHE A 169 -33.30 20.34 10.79
CA PHE A 169 -34.41 20.74 11.64
C PHE A 169 -34.00 21.82 12.67
N VAL A 170 -32.84 21.67 13.30
CA VAL A 170 -32.27 22.68 14.22
C VAL A 170 -31.99 24.00 13.47
N LEU A 171 -31.36 23.92 12.28
CA LEU A 171 -30.95 25.10 11.51
C LEU A 171 -32.11 25.84 10.82
N ASN A 172 -33.24 25.17 10.58
CA ASN A 172 -34.49 25.80 10.16
C ASN A 172 -35.43 26.07 11.37
N ASN A 173 -34.86 26.36 12.55
CA ASN A 173 -35.54 26.82 13.76
C ASN A 173 -36.67 25.91 14.28
N PHE A 174 -36.54 24.60 14.09
CA PHE A 174 -37.53 23.58 14.48
C PHE A 174 -38.89 23.71 13.77
N ILE A 175 -38.93 24.34 12.58
CA ILE A 175 -40.16 24.56 11.80
C ILE A 175 -40.23 23.54 10.64
N PHE A 176 -41.36 22.84 10.53
CA PHE A 176 -41.66 21.89 9.44
C PHE A 176 -42.51 22.48 8.30
N GLU A 177 -43.34 23.50 8.56
CA GLU A 177 -44.28 24.06 7.58
C GLU A 177 -43.71 25.28 6.83
N TYR A 178 -44.22 25.54 5.62
CA TYR A 178 -43.65 26.50 4.67
C TYR A 178 -44.70 27.38 3.99
N GLN A 179 -44.24 28.51 3.44
CA GLN A 179 -44.92 29.25 2.37
C GLN A 179 -43.95 29.55 1.23
N ALA A 180 -42.70 29.88 1.60
CA ALA A 180 -41.50 29.29 1.01
C ALA A 180 -40.67 28.36 2.11
N GLY A 181 -39.71 26.24 2.08
CA GLY A 181 -38.96 25.19 2.84
C GLY A 181 -37.69 24.76 2.12
N TYR A 182 -36.68 24.49 2.92
CA TYR A 182 -35.63 23.52 2.60
C TYR A 182 -36.30 22.13 2.51
N ASP A 183 -36.18 21.43 1.38
CA ASP A 183 -36.81 20.11 1.25
C ASP A 183 -36.01 19.04 2.00
N TYR A 184 -36.56 18.64 3.15
CA TYR A 184 -36.00 17.62 4.04
C TYR A 184 -35.94 16.23 3.40
N LEU A 185 -36.87 15.87 2.49
CA LEU A 185 -36.92 14.56 1.84
C LEU A 185 -35.93 14.50 0.67
N GLU A 186 -35.87 15.55 -0.15
CA GLU A 186 -34.90 15.64 -1.24
C GLU A 186 -33.46 15.68 -0.71
N SER A 187 -33.20 16.44 0.37
CA SER A 187 -31.90 16.44 1.08
C SER A 187 -31.52 15.03 1.58
N LEU A 188 -32.46 14.33 2.19
CA LEU A 188 -32.26 12.97 2.69
C LEU A 188 -31.94 11.98 1.55
N ILE A 189 -32.68 12.09 0.44
CA ILE A 189 -32.50 11.26 -0.76
C ILE A 189 -31.16 11.57 -1.44
N SER A 190 -30.77 12.84 -1.57
CA SER A 190 -29.51 13.22 -2.20
C SER A 190 -28.30 12.67 -1.42
N ILE A 191 -28.29 12.80 -0.09
CA ILE A 191 -27.23 12.24 0.76
C ILE A 191 -27.21 10.71 0.70
N LEU A 192 -28.37 10.04 0.73
CA LEU A 192 -28.46 8.60 0.58
C LEU A 192 -27.90 8.13 -0.78
N LEU A 193 -28.23 8.82 -1.87
CA LEU A 193 -27.70 8.54 -3.20
C LEU A 193 -26.18 8.76 -3.27
N VAL A 194 -25.64 9.82 -2.67
CA VAL A 194 -24.19 10.06 -2.58
C VAL A 194 -23.49 8.95 -1.80
N ILE A 195 -24.06 8.48 -0.68
CA ILE A 195 -23.50 7.38 0.11
C ILE A 195 -23.51 6.07 -0.68
N ILE A 196 -24.63 5.71 -1.31
CA ILE A 196 -24.75 4.50 -2.14
C ILE A 196 -23.78 4.55 -3.33
N ALA A 197 -23.74 5.66 -4.06
CA ALA A 197 -22.82 5.83 -5.19
C ALA A 197 -21.35 5.74 -4.75
N SER A 198 -21.00 6.34 -3.61
CA SER A 198 -19.66 6.25 -3.03
C SER A 198 -19.28 4.80 -2.71
N PHE A 199 -20.16 4.08 -2.02
CA PHE A 199 -19.94 2.68 -1.66
C PHE A 199 -19.81 1.75 -2.88
N LEU A 200 -20.68 1.92 -3.89
CA LEU A 200 -20.62 1.13 -5.13
C LEU A 200 -19.32 1.38 -5.90
N LEU A 201 -18.91 2.64 -6.06
CA LEU A 201 -17.67 3.01 -6.75
C LEU A 201 -16.42 2.61 -5.95
N ALA A 202 -16.44 2.70 -4.62
CA ALA A 202 -15.36 2.20 -3.76
C ALA A 202 -15.27 0.67 -3.80
N SER A 203 -16.40 -0.06 -3.79
CA SER A 203 -16.42 -1.51 -3.98
C SER A 203 -15.93 -1.92 -5.37
N LEU A 204 -16.21 -1.14 -6.41
CA LEU A 204 -15.70 -1.37 -7.77
C LEU A 204 -14.18 -1.12 -7.85
N TYR A 205 -13.68 -0.05 -7.24
CA TYR A 205 -12.25 0.22 -7.11
C TYR A 205 -11.52 -0.89 -6.35
N ASN A 206 -12.07 -1.34 -5.23
CA ASN A 206 -11.52 -2.45 -4.45
C ASN A 206 -11.55 -3.77 -5.22
N PHE A 207 -12.56 -4.03 -6.04
CA PHE A 207 -12.58 -5.19 -6.95
C PHE A 207 -11.55 -5.08 -8.09
N PHE A 208 -11.35 -3.90 -8.67
CA PHE A 208 -10.28 -3.70 -9.66
C PHE A 208 -8.88 -3.85 -9.04
N ILE A 209 -8.67 -3.38 -7.80
CA ILE A 209 -7.39 -3.56 -7.11
C ILE A 209 -7.22 -4.99 -6.59
N SER A 210 -8.27 -5.67 -6.10
CA SER A 210 -8.15 -7.09 -5.75
C SER A 210 -7.82 -7.87 -6.99
N LYS A 211 -8.55 -7.70 -8.11
CA LYS A 211 -8.28 -8.39 -9.37
C LYS A 211 -6.92 -8.07 -9.98
N ASN A 212 -6.38 -6.86 -9.80
CA ASN A 212 -5.03 -6.54 -10.28
C ASN A 212 -3.94 -7.06 -9.35
N LYS A 213 -4.19 -7.13 -8.03
CA LYS A 213 -3.31 -7.79 -7.05
C LYS A 213 -3.36 -9.31 -7.16
N GLU A 214 -4.53 -9.88 -7.44
CA GLU A 214 -4.74 -11.28 -7.83
C GLU A 214 -3.94 -11.52 -9.11
N ARG A 215 -4.07 -10.70 -10.16
CA ARG A 215 -3.27 -10.89 -11.39
C ARG A 215 -1.76 -10.69 -11.21
N GLU A 216 -1.31 -9.80 -10.34
CA GLU A 216 0.12 -9.71 -9.96
C GLU A 216 0.54 -10.89 -9.07
N ALA A 217 -0.34 -11.39 -8.19
CA ALA A 217 -0.11 -12.57 -7.38
C ALA A 217 -0.18 -13.87 -8.19
N ASP A 218 -0.97 -13.95 -9.26
CA ASP A 218 -1.05 -15.03 -10.23
C ASP A 218 0.23 -15.01 -11.08
N LEU A 219 0.70 -13.84 -11.54
CA LEU A 219 2.01 -13.73 -12.20
C LEU A 219 3.19 -14.04 -11.28
N ILE A 220 3.02 -13.93 -9.95
CA ILE A 220 4.00 -14.38 -8.94
C ILE A 220 3.76 -15.86 -8.56
N SER A 221 2.53 -16.35 -8.66
CA SER A 221 2.15 -17.75 -8.42
C SER A 221 2.66 -18.59 -9.58
N ASP A 222 2.29 -18.30 -10.83
CA ASP A 222 2.88 -18.87 -12.05
C ASP A 222 4.41 -18.97 -11.95
N VAL A 223 5.09 -17.96 -11.39
CA VAL A 223 6.55 -17.99 -11.15
C VAL A 223 6.95 -18.88 -9.97
N SER A 224 6.22 -18.87 -8.85
CA SER A 224 6.45 -19.79 -7.72
C SER A 224 6.03 -21.23 -7.98
N ASP A 225 5.17 -21.44 -8.97
CA ASP A 225 4.53 -22.70 -9.32
C ASP A 225 5.29 -23.36 -10.47
N ILE A 226 5.85 -22.58 -11.40
CA ILE A 226 6.99 -23.02 -12.24
C ILE A 226 8.18 -23.46 -11.37
N LEU A 227 8.35 -22.87 -10.18
CA LEU A 227 9.34 -23.28 -9.17
C LEU A 227 8.83 -24.36 -8.18
N ALA A 228 7.58 -24.81 -8.29
CA ALA A 228 6.96 -25.84 -7.45
C ALA A 228 6.25 -26.94 -8.26
N ILE A 229 6.65 -27.13 -9.53
CA ILE A 229 6.26 -28.27 -10.36
C ILE A 229 6.89 -29.58 -9.82
N ASP A 230 7.94 -29.49 -9.01
CA ASP A 230 8.33 -30.56 -8.10
C ASP A 230 7.61 -30.41 -6.75
N GLN A 231 6.98 -31.51 -6.30
CA GLN A 231 6.48 -31.79 -4.95
C GLN A 231 5.17 -31.09 -4.48
N GLU A 232 4.04 -31.47 -5.08
CA GLU A 232 2.81 -31.73 -4.27
C GLU A 232 3.05 -32.99 -3.41
N LEU A 233 2.74 -33.06 -2.10
CA LEU A 233 1.39 -33.18 -1.53
C LEU A 233 1.42 -33.27 0.03
N THR A 234 0.24 -33.08 0.64
CA THR A 234 -0.17 -33.45 2.02
C THR A 234 0.60 -32.90 3.23
N THR A 235 -0.13 -32.12 4.05
CA THR A 235 0.20 -31.73 5.43
C THR A 235 -0.24 -32.77 6.45
N GLU A 236 0.52 -32.98 7.53
CA GLU A 236 -0.02 -33.41 8.83
C GLU A 236 0.76 -32.77 10.00
N ASP A 237 0.28 -32.93 11.24
CA ASP A 237 0.57 -32.02 12.38
C ASP A 237 1.56 -32.58 13.43
N SER A 238 2.00 -31.70 14.34
CA SER A 238 2.71 -31.96 15.62
C SER A 238 4.25 -32.17 15.51
N SER A 239 5.07 -31.93 16.54
CA SER A 239 4.83 -31.50 17.94
C SER A 239 6.03 -30.70 18.55
N LYS A 240 6.06 -30.50 19.87
CA LYS A 240 7.02 -29.63 20.62
C LYS A 240 8.20 -30.40 21.23
N LYS A 241 9.23 -29.65 21.67
CA LYS A 241 10.40 -29.98 22.56
C LYS A 241 11.74 -30.08 21.79
N GLU A 242 12.92 -29.81 22.35
CA GLU A 242 13.32 -29.20 23.64
C GLU A 242 14.74 -28.60 23.51
N ASP A 243 15.07 -27.53 24.25
CA ASP A 243 16.40 -26.89 24.23
C ASP A 243 17.54 -27.87 24.59
N ASN A 244 18.50 -28.06 23.68
CA ASN A 244 19.77 -28.73 23.96
C ASN A 244 20.96 -27.85 23.56
N LEU A 245 21.80 -27.52 24.55
CA LEU A 245 22.80 -26.44 24.44
C LEU A 245 24.14 -26.84 23.80
N PHE A 246 24.17 -27.94 23.04
CA PHE A 246 25.36 -28.46 22.35
C PHE A 246 24.98 -28.91 20.93
N GLY A 247 25.06 -27.99 19.98
CA GLY A 247 25.04 -28.27 18.55
C GLY A 247 26.44 -28.20 17.93
N THR A 248 26.58 -28.75 16.73
CA THR A 248 27.77 -28.71 15.88
C THR A 248 28.28 -27.27 15.70
N SER A 249 29.60 -27.04 15.87
CA SER A 249 30.16 -25.68 15.71
C SER A 249 29.97 -25.18 14.28
N TYR A 250 29.68 -23.89 14.13
CA TYR A 250 29.62 -23.24 12.82
C TYR A 250 30.90 -23.44 12.01
N ASP A 251 32.07 -23.49 12.65
CA ASP A 251 33.35 -23.73 11.95
C ASP A 251 33.37 -25.06 11.17
N ILE A 252 32.67 -26.08 11.66
CA ILE A 252 32.55 -27.41 11.03
C ILE A 252 31.50 -27.37 9.91
N LEU A 253 30.45 -26.57 10.08
CA LEU A 253 29.37 -26.38 9.10
C LEU A 253 29.79 -25.44 7.94
N MET A 254 30.79 -24.57 8.16
CA MET A 254 31.35 -23.68 7.15
C MET A 254 32.54 -24.28 6.39
N ASP A 255 33.04 -25.46 6.78
CA ASP A 255 34.18 -26.10 6.11
C ASP A 255 33.81 -26.52 4.68
N SER A 256 34.67 -26.21 3.71
CA SER A 256 34.49 -26.58 2.30
C SER A 256 34.43 -28.10 2.03
N ASN A 257 34.85 -28.91 3.00
CA ASN A 257 34.83 -30.37 2.99
C ASN A 257 33.71 -30.94 3.89
N ASN A 258 32.72 -30.14 4.27
CA ASN A 258 31.57 -30.58 5.05
C ASN A 258 30.68 -31.53 4.21
N GLU A 259 30.37 -32.70 4.76
CA GLU A 259 29.69 -33.78 4.03
C GLU A 259 28.32 -33.36 3.47
N LEU A 260 27.54 -32.54 4.19
CA LEU A 260 26.26 -32.04 3.67
C LEU A 260 26.43 -31.04 2.52
N LEU A 261 27.51 -30.26 2.50
CA LEU A 261 27.79 -29.34 1.40
C LEU A 261 28.26 -30.08 0.15
N ASP A 262 28.97 -31.21 0.31
CA ASP A 262 29.26 -32.12 -0.80
C ASP A 262 28.00 -32.86 -1.28
N GLN A 263 27.16 -33.41 -0.40
CA GLN A 263 25.87 -34.01 -0.76
C GLN A 263 24.96 -33.02 -1.52
N LEU A 264 24.89 -31.76 -1.09
CA LEU A 264 24.17 -30.68 -1.77
C LEU A 264 24.72 -30.42 -3.19
N LYS A 265 26.04 -30.45 -3.34
CA LYS A 265 26.75 -30.20 -4.61
C LYS A 265 26.66 -31.37 -5.59
N GLU A 266 26.59 -32.61 -5.07
CA GLU A 266 26.32 -33.82 -5.86
C GLU A 266 24.86 -33.90 -6.30
N HIS A 267 23.91 -33.51 -5.44
CA HIS A 267 22.48 -33.43 -5.78
C HIS A 267 22.20 -32.35 -6.83
N SER A 268 22.65 -31.11 -6.62
CA SER A 268 22.54 -30.04 -7.62
C SER A 268 23.64 -28.99 -7.46
N ARG A 269 24.48 -28.87 -8.49
CA ARG A 269 25.53 -27.85 -8.58
C ARG A 269 24.96 -26.43 -8.52
N GLU A 270 23.83 -26.20 -9.17
CA GLU A 270 23.17 -24.88 -9.21
C GLU A 270 22.61 -24.50 -7.83
N LEU A 271 22.06 -25.46 -7.08
CA LEU A 271 21.57 -25.26 -5.72
C LEU A 271 22.72 -24.97 -4.74
N TYR A 272 23.84 -25.68 -4.86
CA TYR A 272 25.06 -25.39 -4.10
C TYR A 272 25.62 -23.98 -4.42
N ASP A 273 25.75 -23.61 -5.69
CA ASP A 273 26.23 -22.28 -6.10
C ASP A 273 25.22 -21.15 -5.78
N HIS A 274 23.94 -21.47 -5.59
CA HIS A 274 22.96 -20.57 -4.99
C HIS A 274 23.21 -20.40 -3.49
N ALA A 275 23.24 -21.50 -2.73
CA ALA A 275 23.43 -21.50 -1.27
C ALA A 275 24.74 -20.80 -0.83
N GLN A 276 25.86 -21.08 -1.50
CA GLN A 276 27.14 -20.37 -1.27
C GLN A 276 27.01 -18.85 -1.41
N LYS A 277 26.23 -18.40 -2.40
CA LYS A 277 26.02 -16.97 -2.68
C LYS A 277 24.97 -16.33 -1.77
N VAL A 278 23.97 -17.09 -1.30
CA VAL A 278 23.07 -16.65 -0.22
C VAL A 278 23.86 -16.47 1.07
N GLY A 279 24.76 -17.41 1.41
CA GLY A 279 25.67 -17.32 2.56
C GLY A 279 26.55 -16.07 2.53
N ASP A 280 27.34 -15.88 1.47
CA ASP A 280 28.25 -14.72 1.34
C ASP A 280 27.51 -13.37 1.44
N ILE A 281 26.44 -13.18 0.66
CA ILE A 281 25.67 -11.92 0.70
C ILE A 281 25.02 -11.72 2.07
N SER A 282 24.50 -12.78 2.71
CA SER A 282 23.90 -12.69 4.06
C SER A 282 24.92 -12.34 5.13
N SER A 283 26.14 -12.90 5.08
CA SER A 283 27.24 -12.57 5.99
C SER A 283 27.62 -11.09 5.88
N ARG A 284 27.78 -10.60 4.63
CA ARG A 284 28.12 -9.20 4.36
C ARG A 284 26.98 -8.23 4.70
N ALA A 285 25.72 -8.66 4.58
CA ALA A 285 24.54 -7.93 5.05
C ALA A 285 24.49 -7.83 6.59
N ALA A 286 24.81 -8.91 7.31
CA ALA A 286 24.90 -8.90 8.78
C ALA A 286 26.01 -7.95 9.26
N LYS A 287 27.18 -8.01 8.60
CA LYS A 287 28.34 -7.15 8.89
C LYS A 287 28.00 -5.66 8.91
N VAL A 288 27.28 -5.16 7.89
CA VAL A 288 26.99 -3.72 7.78
C VAL A 288 26.02 -3.19 8.85
N ILE A 289 25.28 -4.07 9.54
CA ILE A 289 24.45 -3.70 10.70
C ILE A 289 24.97 -4.22 12.05
N SER A 290 26.15 -4.86 12.08
CA SER A 290 26.76 -5.47 13.27
C SER A 290 25.93 -6.63 13.89
N ALA A 291 25.30 -7.43 13.03
CA ALA A 291 24.67 -8.70 13.38
C ALA A 291 25.65 -9.90 13.25
N ASP A 292 25.19 -11.12 13.54
CA ASP A 292 26.05 -12.32 13.55
C ASP A 292 26.42 -12.77 12.12
N GLU A 293 27.60 -12.36 11.65
CA GLU A 293 28.14 -12.69 10.32
C GLU A 293 28.26 -14.20 10.07
N THR A 294 28.52 -14.98 11.11
CA THR A 294 28.75 -16.43 11.05
C THR A 294 27.44 -17.19 10.97
N LEU A 295 26.46 -16.81 11.79
CA LEU A 295 25.12 -17.37 11.76
C LEU A 295 24.38 -16.99 10.47
N ALA A 296 24.53 -15.76 9.98
CA ALA A 296 23.96 -15.34 8.70
C ALA A 296 24.59 -16.08 7.50
N TYR A 297 25.92 -16.30 7.52
CA TYR A 297 26.61 -17.10 6.50
C TYR A 297 26.11 -18.56 6.50
N THR A 298 26.18 -19.22 7.65
CA THR A 298 25.79 -20.63 7.79
C THR A 298 24.30 -20.83 7.52
N GLY A 299 23.45 -19.88 7.94
CA GLY A 299 22.04 -19.84 7.59
C GLY A 299 21.81 -19.84 6.08
N GLY A 300 22.55 -19.01 5.34
CA GLY A 300 22.50 -19.00 3.88
C GLY A 300 23.03 -20.27 3.21
N LEU A 301 24.03 -20.95 3.79
CA LEU A 301 24.50 -22.24 3.27
C LEU A 301 23.46 -23.36 3.38
N TYR A 302 22.66 -23.38 4.45
CA TYR A 302 21.79 -24.53 4.76
C TYR A 302 20.29 -24.27 4.66
N HIS A 303 19.84 -23.04 4.36
CA HIS A 303 18.42 -22.69 4.31
C HIS A 303 17.55 -23.68 3.49
N GLU A 304 18.00 -24.09 2.30
CA GLU A 304 17.30 -25.05 1.43
C GLU A 304 17.86 -26.49 1.49
N ILE A 305 18.64 -26.87 2.52
CA ILE A 305 19.35 -28.17 2.56
C ILE A 305 18.42 -29.38 2.39
N GLY A 306 17.16 -29.30 2.84
CA GLY A 306 16.19 -30.38 2.71
C GLY A 306 15.80 -30.74 1.27
N LYS A 307 16.13 -29.91 0.27
CA LYS A 307 15.89 -30.25 -1.15
C LYS A 307 16.69 -31.47 -1.63
N ILE A 308 17.74 -31.89 -0.90
CA ILE A 308 18.48 -33.11 -1.20
C ILE A 308 17.67 -34.41 -0.93
N ARG A 309 16.45 -34.29 -0.38
CA ARG A 309 15.55 -35.40 -0.05
C ARG A 309 14.17 -35.20 -0.69
N GLU A 310 13.42 -36.29 -0.84
CA GLU A 310 12.03 -36.25 -1.30
C GLU A 310 11.08 -35.81 -0.18
N GLY A 311 10.02 -35.08 -0.55
CA GLY A 311 9.03 -34.51 0.38
C GLY A 311 9.36 -33.08 0.79
N ASN A 312 8.62 -32.53 1.76
CA ASN A 312 8.70 -31.11 2.11
C ASN A 312 10.12 -30.69 2.53
N TYR A 313 10.80 -29.88 1.72
CA TYR A 313 12.19 -29.47 1.95
C TYR A 313 12.42 -28.67 3.25
N ILE A 314 11.39 -28.07 3.87
CA ILE A 314 11.54 -27.45 5.20
C ILE A 314 11.57 -28.52 6.29
N GLU A 315 10.67 -29.51 6.21
CA GLU A 315 10.61 -30.62 7.16
C GLU A 315 11.84 -31.52 7.02
N GLN A 316 12.22 -31.88 5.79
CA GLN A 316 13.47 -32.58 5.49
C GLN A 316 14.70 -31.77 5.91
N GLY A 317 14.66 -30.44 5.76
CA GLY A 317 15.72 -29.55 6.22
C GLY A 317 15.90 -29.59 7.73
N LEU A 318 14.80 -29.63 8.49
CA LEU A 318 14.82 -29.79 9.95
C LEU A 318 15.25 -31.20 10.39
N ILE A 319 14.82 -32.26 9.69
CA ILE A 319 15.26 -33.64 9.95
C ILE A 319 16.77 -33.77 9.75
N ILE A 320 17.31 -33.26 8.64
CA ILE A 320 18.77 -33.18 8.40
C ILE A 320 19.46 -32.38 9.51
N ALA A 321 18.87 -31.24 9.89
CA ALA A 321 19.46 -30.38 10.89
C ALA A 321 19.49 -31.03 12.29
N ASP A 322 18.53 -31.89 12.65
CA ASP A 322 18.58 -32.70 13.88
C ASP A 322 19.57 -33.88 13.75
N GLU A 323 19.62 -34.58 12.61
CA GLU A 323 20.60 -35.65 12.34
C GLU A 323 22.06 -35.16 12.49
N TYR A 324 22.36 -33.98 11.94
CA TYR A 324 23.69 -33.35 11.98
C TYR A 324 23.86 -32.35 13.15
N GLN A 325 22.92 -32.38 14.11
CA GLN A 325 22.98 -31.66 15.39
C GLN A 325 23.22 -30.15 15.24
N PHE A 326 22.56 -29.50 14.29
CA PHE A 326 22.66 -28.06 14.07
C PHE A 326 22.21 -27.27 15.32
N PRO A 327 22.90 -26.16 15.68
CA PRO A 327 22.45 -25.28 16.75
C PRO A 327 21.01 -24.77 16.52
N GLU A 328 20.23 -24.63 17.59
CA GLU A 328 18.81 -24.21 17.52
C GLU A 328 18.58 -22.90 16.73
N LYS A 329 19.53 -21.95 16.82
CA LYS A 329 19.51 -20.72 16.02
C LYS A 329 19.58 -20.98 14.51
N LEU A 330 20.33 -21.99 14.07
CA LEU A 330 20.44 -22.38 12.67
C LEU A 330 19.20 -23.13 12.20
N LYS A 331 18.67 -24.07 13.01
CA LYS A 331 17.39 -24.75 12.76
C LYS A 331 16.24 -23.74 12.60
N THR A 332 16.26 -22.69 13.42
CA THR A 332 15.32 -21.56 13.32
C THR A 332 15.40 -20.86 11.96
N ILE A 333 16.59 -20.61 11.41
CA ILE A 333 16.77 -20.02 10.07
C ILE A 333 16.29 -20.97 8.97
N VAL A 334 16.63 -22.27 9.05
CA VAL A 334 16.18 -23.28 8.08
C VAL A 334 14.65 -23.29 8.00
N LYS A 335 13.95 -23.19 9.14
CA LYS A 335 12.48 -23.04 9.16
C LYS A 335 11.97 -21.68 8.65
N GLN A 336 12.58 -20.58 9.08
CA GLN A 336 12.02 -19.23 8.94
C GLN A 336 12.43 -18.48 7.67
N HIS A 337 13.38 -18.97 6.87
CA HIS A 337 13.81 -18.26 5.65
C HIS A 337 12.67 -18.10 4.63
N ASN A 338 11.68 -19.00 4.62
CA ASN A 338 10.54 -18.97 3.70
C ASN A 338 9.24 -18.51 4.40
N ILE A 339 8.71 -17.36 3.96
CA ILE A 339 7.52 -16.73 4.54
C ILE A 339 6.23 -17.56 4.42
N LYS A 340 6.16 -18.60 3.56
CA LYS A 340 5.00 -19.52 3.53
C LYS A 340 4.89 -20.36 4.82
N TYR A 341 5.98 -20.51 5.58
CA TYR A 341 6.07 -21.40 6.75
C TYR A 341 6.04 -20.66 8.09
N ASP A 342 6.89 -19.65 8.26
CA ASP A 342 7.04 -18.93 9.53
C ASP A 342 7.63 -17.52 9.29
N LYS A 343 7.56 -16.65 10.31
CA LYS A 343 8.20 -15.32 10.28
C LYS A 343 9.61 -15.39 10.87
N PRO A 344 10.57 -14.57 10.38
CA PRO A 344 11.86 -14.39 11.03
C PRO A 344 11.74 -13.82 12.45
N THR A 345 12.21 -14.58 13.45
CA THR A 345 12.34 -14.16 14.85
C THR A 345 13.79 -13.83 15.24
N SER A 346 14.69 -13.73 14.26
CA SER A 346 16.04 -13.20 14.42
C SER A 346 16.45 -12.31 13.23
N VAL A 347 17.46 -11.48 13.47
CA VAL A 347 18.04 -10.58 12.47
C VAL A 347 18.66 -11.37 11.33
N GLU A 348 19.33 -12.48 11.65
CA GLU A 348 20.00 -13.35 10.69
C GLU A 348 18.99 -14.12 9.82
N ALA A 349 17.87 -14.59 10.40
CA ALA A 349 16.78 -15.20 9.64
C ALA A 349 16.16 -14.19 8.65
N ALA A 350 15.97 -12.94 9.07
CA ALA A 350 15.43 -11.89 8.22
C ALA A 350 16.40 -11.50 7.09
N ILE A 351 17.71 -11.52 7.36
CA ILE A 351 18.75 -11.29 6.36
C ILE A 351 18.80 -12.42 5.31
N VAL A 352 18.77 -13.68 5.73
CA VAL A 352 18.78 -14.83 4.81
C VAL A 352 17.52 -14.82 3.92
N MET A 353 16.34 -14.56 4.50
CA MET A 353 15.10 -14.35 3.74
C MET A 353 15.22 -13.19 2.73
N LEU A 354 15.80 -12.05 3.13
CA LEU A 354 15.98 -10.89 2.23
C LEU A 354 16.97 -11.19 1.09
N THR A 355 18.05 -11.90 1.38
CA THR A 355 19.08 -12.28 0.40
C THR A 355 18.52 -13.20 -0.67
N ASP A 356 17.89 -14.31 -0.27
CA ASP A 356 17.32 -15.29 -1.20
C ASP A 356 16.22 -14.65 -2.08
N HIS A 357 15.23 -13.99 -1.47
CA HIS A 357 14.16 -13.37 -2.24
C HIS A 357 14.67 -12.28 -3.19
N ALA A 358 15.72 -11.52 -2.83
CA ALA A 358 16.34 -10.56 -3.73
C ALA A 358 17.07 -11.24 -4.89
N LEU A 359 17.81 -12.33 -4.62
CA LEU A 359 18.48 -13.14 -5.64
C LEU A 359 17.49 -13.74 -6.63
N ALA A 360 16.45 -14.43 -6.14
CA ALA A 360 15.42 -15.05 -6.98
C ALA A 360 14.71 -14.01 -7.86
N THR A 361 14.29 -12.88 -7.27
CA THR A 361 13.59 -11.80 -8.01
C THR A 361 14.47 -11.19 -9.10
N ILE A 362 15.75 -10.95 -8.82
CA ILE A 362 16.67 -10.33 -9.78
C ILE A 362 17.05 -11.31 -10.89
N ASN A 363 17.43 -12.55 -10.57
CA ASN A 363 17.75 -13.56 -11.57
C ASN A 363 16.54 -13.81 -12.52
N TYR A 364 15.31 -13.81 -12.00
CA TYR A 364 14.08 -13.91 -12.81
C TYR A 364 13.92 -12.72 -13.78
N ILE A 365 14.11 -11.48 -13.31
CA ILE A 365 13.99 -10.27 -14.15
C ILE A 365 15.11 -10.22 -15.20
N GLU A 366 16.33 -10.64 -14.86
CA GLU A 366 17.45 -10.75 -15.82
C GLU A 366 17.14 -11.78 -16.92
N ASN A 367 16.57 -12.94 -16.56
CA ASN A 367 16.18 -13.99 -17.50
C ASN A 367 14.98 -13.62 -18.40
N GLN A 368 14.10 -12.71 -17.95
CA GLN A 368 12.99 -12.17 -18.76
C GLN A 368 13.45 -11.22 -19.88
N GLY A 369 14.73 -10.80 -19.91
CA GLY A 369 15.32 -9.97 -20.97
C GLY A 369 14.87 -8.51 -21.02
N GLU A 370 13.75 -8.15 -20.39
CA GLU A 370 13.31 -6.77 -20.24
C GLU A 370 13.99 -6.09 -19.03
N ASN A 371 15.08 -5.33 -19.28
CA ASN A 371 15.68 -4.38 -18.31
C ASN A 371 14.77 -3.15 -18.05
N LYS A 372 13.52 -3.42 -17.66
CA LYS A 372 12.38 -2.48 -17.56
C LYS A 372 12.35 -1.73 -16.23
N TYR A 373 12.92 -2.35 -15.20
CA TYR A 373 12.95 -1.85 -13.84
C TYR A 373 14.39 -1.80 -13.34
N PRO A 374 14.91 -0.61 -12.97
CA PRO A 374 16.24 -0.52 -12.36
C PRO A 374 16.26 -1.16 -10.96
N ILE A 375 17.45 -1.64 -10.58
CA ILE A 375 17.69 -2.45 -9.37
C ILE A 375 17.31 -1.71 -8.08
N ASP A 376 17.49 -0.39 -8.05
CA ASP A 376 17.06 0.49 -6.94
C ASP A 376 15.57 0.31 -6.60
N LYS A 377 14.71 0.20 -7.62
CA LYS A 377 13.26 -0.05 -7.44
C LYS A 377 12.94 -1.49 -7.07
N ILE A 378 13.65 -2.46 -7.64
CA ILE A 378 13.41 -3.88 -7.34
C ILE A 378 13.66 -4.12 -5.85
N ILE A 379 14.82 -3.69 -5.35
CA ILE A 379 15.15 -3.79 -3.92
C ILE A 379 14.23 -2.92 -3.06
N ALA A 380 13.92 -1.68 -3.46
CA ALA A 380 12.98 -0.85 -2.71
C ALA A 380 11.59 -1.48 -2.58
N ASN A 381 11.06 -2.10 -3.65
CA ASN A 381 9.77 -2.78 -3.64
C ASN A 381 9.78 -4.02 -2.75
N ILE A 382 10.84 -4.84 -2.77
CA ILE A 382 10.98 -6.01 -1.89
C ILE A 382 10.96 -5.57 -0.42
N PHE A 383 11.76 -4.57 -0.07
CA PHE A 383 11.82 -4.02 1.29
C PHE A 383 10.48 -3.41 1.73
N GLN A 384 9.85 -2.61 0.86
CA GLN A 384 8.56 -1.99 1.13
C GLN A 384 7.46 -3.04 1.34
N MET A 385 7.32 -4.02 0.42
CA MET A 385 6.31 -5.09 0.54
C MET A 385 6.47 -5.89 1.85
N ARG A 386 7.70 -6.25 2.22
CA ARG A 386 7.95 -7.04 3.44
C ARG A 386 7.62 -6.26 4.71
N MET A 387 7.93 -4.96 4.74
CA MET A 387 7.60 -4.05 5.84
C MET A 387 6.09 -3.77 5.93
N GLU A 388 5.41 -3.54 4.81
CA GLU A 388 3.94 -3.36 4.75
C GLU A 388 3.17 -4.62 5.20
N LYS A 389 3.73 -5.82 4.96
CA LYS A 389 3.16 -7.09 5.41
C LYS A 389 3.47 -7.44 6.88
N GLY A 390 4.22 -6.62 7.60
CA GLY A 390 4.67 -6.94 8.96
C GLY A 390 5.50 -8.23 9.03
N THR A 391 6.34 -8.49 8.00
CA THR A 391 7.09 -9.75 7.88
C THR A 391 8.14 -9.91 8.97
N PHE A 392 8.71 -8.78 9.41
CA PHE A 392 9.93 -8.75 10.23
C PHE A 392 9.72 -8.15 11.62
N ASP A 393 8.46 -7.93 12.03
CA ASP A 393 8.10 -7.24 13.28
C ASP A 393 8.69 -7.92 14.53
N GLU A 394 8.93 -9.23 14.43
CA GLU A 394 9.47 -10.10 15.49
C GLU A 394 10.96 -10.41 15.31
N SER A 395 11.60 -9.93 14.23
CA SER A 395 13.00 -10.24 13.89
C SER A 395 14.06 -9.47 14.70
N GLY A 396 13.67 -8.37 15.34
CA GLY A 396 14.59 -7.44 16.01
C GLY A 396 15.28 -6.42 15.10
N LEU A 397 15.09 -6.46 13.77
CA LEU A 397 15.61 -5.43 12.86
C LEU A 397 14.97 -4.05 13.14
N SER A 398 15.79 -3.02 13.35
CA SER A 398 15.29 -1.65 13.50
C SER A 398 15.10 -0.93 12.15
N ILE A 399 14.34 0.17 12.15
CA ILE A 399 14.13 1.04 10.97
C ILE A 399 15.46 1.56 10.41
N LYS A 400 16.48 1.76 11.26
CA LYS A 400 17.84 2.14 10.85
C LYS A 400 18.48 1.00 10.05
N ASP A 401 18.35 -0.23 10.52
CA ASP A 401 18.99 -1.41 9.94
C ASP A 401 18.33 -1.76 8.60
N PHE A 402 17.00 -1.64 8.50
CA PHE A 402 16.29 -1.70 7.20
C PHE A 402 16.82 -0.70 6.18
N LYS A 403 17.13 0.53 6.60
CA LYS A 403 17.71 1.53 5.69
C LYS A 403 19.11 1.10 5.22
N VAL A 404 19.97 0.67 6.15
CA VAL A 404 21.36 0.25 5.85
C VAL A 404 21.37 -1.01 4.96
N LEU A 405 20.58 -2.04 5.30
CA LEU A 405 20.44 -3.25 4.50
C LEU A 405 19.95 -2.94 3.08
N ARG A 406 18.91 -2.10 2.93
CA ARG A 406 18.41 -1.70 1.61
C ARG A 406 19.48 -0.99 0.78
N GLU A 407 20.25 -0.10 1.40
CA GLU A 407 21.37 0.61 0.75
C GLU A 407 22.50 -0.36 0.35
N PHE A 408 22.82 -1.34 1.20
CA PHE A 408 23.74 -2.44 0.90
C PHE A 408 23.29 -3.30 -0.29
N TYR A 409 22.06 -3.82 -0.29
CA TYR A 409 21.58 -4.66 -1.40
C TYR A 409 21.50 -3.89 -2.72
N VAL A 410 21.16 -2.60 -2.71
CA VAL A 410 21.21 -1.77 -3.91
C VAL A 410 22.64 -1.63 -4.44
N GLU A 411 23.65 -1.49 -3.58
CA GLU A 411 25.05 -1.47 -4.03
C GLU A 411 25.52 -2.85 -4.55
N GLU A 412 25.17 -3.91 -3.83
CA GLU A 412 25.54 -5.29 -4.14
C GLU A 412 25.02 -5.74 -5.52
N PHE A 413 23.72 -5.56 -5.77
CA PHE A 413 23.13 -5.99 -7.02
C PHE A 413 23.50 -5.09 -8.20
N HIS A 414 23.79 -3.80 -7.98
CA HIS A 414 24.39 -2.98 -9.05
C HIS A 414 25.78 -3.47 -9.48
N LYS A 415 26.60 -4.04 -8.58
CA LYS A 415 27.90 -4.64 -8.95
C LYS A 415 27.73 -5.85 -9.87
N ARG A 416 26.72 -6.71 -9.62
CA ARG A 416 26.39 -7.85 -10.50
C ARG A 416 26.00 -7.42 -11.92
N GLY A 417 25.40 -6.24 -12.07
CA GLY A 417 25.05 -5.65 -13.37
C GLY A 417 26.25 -5.19 -14.22
N ILE A 418 27.47 -5.13 -13.66
CA ILE A 418 28.68 -4.77 -14.40
C ILE A 418 29.32 -6.04 -14.97
N LYS A 419 28.93 -6.42 -16.19
CA LYS A 419 29.77 -7.31 -17.01
C LYS A 419 31.02 -6.53 -17.44
N VAL A 420 32.18 -7.02 -17.01
CA VAL A 420 33.52 -6.63 -17.50
C VAL A 420 33.88 -7.52 -18.69
#